data_AF-A0A160VRG1-F1
#
_entry.id   AF-A0A160VRG1-F1
#
_cell.length_a   1.000
_cell.length_b   1.000
_cell.length_c   1.000
_cell.angle_alpha   90.00
_cell.angle_beta   90.00
_cell.angle_gamma   90.00
#
_symmetry.space_group_name_H-M   'P 1'
#
loop_
_entity.id
_entity.type
_entity.pdbx_description
1 polymer ?
#
loop_
_entity_poly.entity_id
_entity_poly.type
_entity_poly.pdbx_seq_one_letter_code
_entity_poly.pdbx_strand_id
1 'polypeptide(L)'
;MRFLEFTRIVVKALLRVFLGVGLIILAGAILLGKLKCLINSSLNLGIFVSIFLMVYLHEVGHYIPLRHRKIDVKREGIGIRISTTPPVPPSAIFLSALLPLLVAVGFSLIFKNWIFIVLWLAVGAMTLIDAVEVI
;
A
#
# COMPACT_ATOMS: atom_id res chain seq x y z
N MET A 1 -14.09 2.58 -12.90
CA MET A 1 -14.32 1.38 -12.05
C MET A 1 -14.94 1.81 -10.73
N ARG A 2 -15.81 1.01 -10.09
CA ARG A 2 -16.35 1.35 -8.75
C ARG A 2 -15.30 1.03 -7.68
N PHE A 3 -15.27 1.80 -6.57
CA PHE A 3 -14.27 1.61 -5.50
C PHE A 3 -14.27 0.18 -4.94
N LEU A 4 -15.45 -0.42 -4.80
CA LEU A 4 -15.60 -1.78 -4.29
C LEU A 4 -15.02 -2.84 -5.24
N GLU A 5 -15.12 -2.62 -6.56
CA GLU A 5 -14.48 -3.49 -7.56
C GLU A 5 -12.95 -3.35 -7.48
N PHE A 6 -12.44 -2.13 -7.31
CA PHE A 6 -11.01 -1.86 -7.12
C PHE A 6 -10.46 -2.58 -5.90
N THR A 7 -11.07 -2.34 -4.74
CA THR A 7 -10.69 -3.02 -3.50
C THR A 7 -10.73 -4.53 -3.67
N ARG A 8 -11.75 -5.09 -4.32
CA ARG A 8 -11.85 -6.54 -4.53
C ARG A 8 -10.71 -7.09 -5.40
N ILE A 9 -10.33 -6.41 -6.47
CA ILE A 9 -9.23 -6.84 -7.35
C ILE A 9 -7.89 -6.76 -6.61
N VAL A 10 -7.62 -5.61 -5.98
CA VAL A 10 -6.37 -5.35 -5.27
C VAL A 10 -6.20 -6.30 -4.09
N VAL A 11 -7.21 -6.44 -3.23
CA VAL A 11 -7.18 -7.37 -2.08
C VAL A 11 -7.01 -8.81 -2.55
N LYS A 12 -7.68 -9.24 -3.62
CA LYS A 12 -7.55 -10.61 -4.14
C LYS A 12 -6.14 -10.89 -4.65
N ALA A 13 -5.52 -9.92 -5.35
CA ALA A 13 -4.14 -10.04 -5.82
C ALA A 13 -3.16 -10.08 -4.64
N LEU A 14 -3.29 -9.14 -3.70
CA LEU A 14 -2.49 -9.07 -2.48
C LEU A 14 -2.59 -10.34 -1.65
N LEU A 15 -3.80 -10.85 -1.43
CA LEU A 15 -4.01 -12.06 -0.63
C LEU A 15 -3.30 -13.27 -1.24
N ARG A 16 -3.29 -13.42 -2.57
CA ARG A 16 -2.55 -14.50 -3.25
C ARG A 16 -1.05 -14.41 -3.00
N VAL A 17 -0.47 -13.21 -3.17
CA VAL A 17 0.97 -12.98 -2.95
C VAL A 17 1.32 -13.24 -1.49
N PHE A 18 0.55 -12.71 -0.55
CA PHE A 18 0.80 -12.87 0.87
C PHE A 18 0.60 -14.31 1.35
N LEU A 19 -0.38 -15.05 0.82
CA LEU A 19 -0.50 -16.48 1.10
C LEU A 19 0.72 -17.25 0.59
N GLY A 20 1.21 -16.94 -0.62
CA GLY A 20 2.42 -17.56 -1.16
C GLY A 20 3.65 -17.28 -0.30
N VAL A 21 3.91 -16.01 0.01
CA VAL A 21 5.02 -15.60 0.88
C VAL A 21 4.89 -16.18 2.29
N GLY A 22 3.69 -16.17 2.86
CA GLY A 22 3.40 -16.74 4.16
C GLY A 22 3.70 -18.24 4.23
N LEU A 23 3.35 -19.00 3.19
CA LEU A 23 3.67 -20.43 3.10
C LEU A 23 5.18 -20.66 3.03
N ILE A 24 5.93 -19.83 2.28
CA ILE A 24 7.39 -19.93 2.19
C ILE A 24 8.03 -19.64 3.56
N ILE A 25 7.60 -18.58 4.24
CA ILE A 25 8.09 -18.23 5.59
C ILE A 25 7.78 -19.36 6.57
N LEU A 26 6.58 -19.94 6.51
CA LEU A 26 6.18 -21.05 7.37
C LEU A 26 7.02 -22.30 7.12
N ALA A 27 7.21 -22.68 5.85
CA ALA A 27 8.05 -23.82 5.46
C ALA A 27 9.50 -23.61 5.91
N GLY A 28 10.07 -22.42 5.70
CA GLY A 28 11.41 -22.08 6.18
C GLY A 28 11.53 -22.14 7.70
N ALA A 29 10.51 -21.66 8.43
CA ALA A 29 10.49 -21.73 9.89
C ALA A 29 10.37 -23.16 10.43
N ILE A 30 9.68 -24.05 9.71
CA ILE A 30 9.62 -25.49 10.02
C ILE A 30 10.99 -26.13 9.80
N LEU A 31 11.61 -25.91 8.64
CA LEU A 31 12.92 -26.46 8.29
C LEU A 31 14.02 -26.04 9.28
N LEU A 32 13.93 -24.82 9.80
CA LEU A 32 14.88 -24.28 10.79
C LEU A 32 14.50 -24.60 12.25
N GLY A 33 13.38 -25.30 12.49
CA GLY A 33 12.88 -25.58 13.84
C GLY A 33 12.47 -24.33 14.64
N LYS A 34 12.22 -23.20 13.97
CA LYS A 34 11.89 -21.89 14.57
C LYS A 34 10.40 -21.56 14.54
N LEU A 35 9.54 -22.52 14.19
CA LEU A 35 8.09 -22.32 14.09
C LEU A 35 7.47 -21.66 15.34
N LYS A 36 7.84 -22.13 16.54
CA LYS A 36 7.36 -21.54 17.81
C LYS A 36 7.75 -20.06 17.97
N CYS A 37 8.94 -19.68 17.52
CA CYS A 37 9.41 -18.29 17.56
C CYS A 37 8.62 -17.41 16.57
N LEU A 38 8.31 -17.95 15.39
CA LEU A 38 7.52 -17.25 14.39
C LEU A 38 6.10 -16.96 14.90
N ILE A 39 5.43 -17.97 15.48
CA ILE A 39 4.00 -17.90 15.86
C ILE A 39 3.78 -17.23 17.22
N ASN A 40 4.64 -17.47 18.22
CA ASN A 40 4.44 -16.89 19.56
C ASN A 40 4.73 -15.39 19.63
N SER A 41 5.43 -14.84 18.63
CA SER A 41 5.71 -13.41 18.58
C SER A 41 4.55 -12.68 17.90
N SER A 42 3.73 -11.99 18.70
CA SER A 42 2.70 -11.09 18.19
C SER A 42 3.29 -10.00 17.27
N LEU A 43 4.54 -9.62 17.48
CA LEU A 43 5.26 -8.67 16.64
C LEU A 43 5.46 -9.19 15.21
N ASN A 44 5.78 -10.48 15.02
CA ASN A 44 5.99 -11.06 13.70
C ASN A 44 4.69 -11.07 12.87
N LEU A 45 3.59 -11.45 13.52
CA LEU A 45 2.27 -11.41 12.90
C LEU A 45 1.82 -9.96 12.62
N GLY A 46 2.10 -9.05 13.55
CA GLY A 46 1.86 -7.62 13.39
C GLY A 46 2.63 -7.03 12.21
N ILE A 47 3.91 -7.35 12.04
CA ILE A 47 4.74 -6.92 10.90
C ILE A 47 4.16 -7.47 9.60
N PHE A 48 3.79 -8.76 9.55
CA PHE A 48 3.23 -9.37 8.35
C PHE A 48 1.92 -8.69 7.91
N VAL A 49 1.00 -8.45 8.85
CA VAL A 49 -0.26 -7.73 8.59
C VAL A 49 0.01 -6.27 8.22
N SER A 50 0.97 -5.63 8.87
CA SER A 50 1.39 -4.25 8.59
C SER A 50 1.86 -4.08 7.15
N ILE A 51 2.69 -5.00 6.64
CA ILE A 51 3.17 -4.95 5.24
C ILE A 51 2.00 -5.12 4.27
N PHE A 52 1.05 -6.02 4.56
CA PHE A 52 -0.16 -6.19 3.74
C PHE A 52 -0.94 -4.88 3.63
N LEU A 53 -1.16 -4.23 4.77
CA LEU A 53 -1.92 -2.99 4.84
C LEU A 53 -1.17 -1.84 4.18
N MET A 54 0.16 -1.79 4.28
CA MET A 54 1.00 -0.82 3.59
C MET A 54 0.79 -0.86 2.08
N VAL A 55 0.92 -2.04 1.47
CA VAL A 55 0.76 -2.17 0.01
C VAL A 55 -0.68 -1.85 -0.41
N TYR A 56 -1.68 -2.31 0.35
CA TYR A 56 -3.07 -1.97 0.07
C TYR A 56 -3.31 -0.45 0.08
N LEU A 57 -2.82 0.26 1.10
CA LEU A 57 -3.02 1.70 1.21
C LEU A 57 -2.21 2.49 0.18
N HIS A 58 -1.05 2.00 -0.23
CA HIS A 58 -0.30 2.55 -1.37
C HIS A 58 -1.13 2.49 -2.66
N GLU A 59 -1.70 1.32 -2.99
CA GLU A 59 -2.56 1.16 -4.16
C GLU A 59 -3.84 2.02 -4.09
N VAL A 60 -4.45 2.13 -2.91
CA VAL A 60 -5.59 3.05 -2.69
C VAL A 60 -5.17 4.51 -2.89
N GLY A 61 -3.97 4.87 -2.45
CA GLY A 61 -3.36 6.18 -2.65
C GLY A 61 -3.21 6.53 -4.12
N HIS A 62 -2.88 5.58 -4.99
CA HIS A 62 -2.89 5.75 -6.46
C HIS A 62 -4.29 5.86 -7.04
N TYR A 63 -5.24 5.07 -6.55
CA TYR A 63 -6.59 5.03 -7.09
C TYR A 63 -7.38 6.33 -6.88
N ILE A 64 -7.29 6.94 -5.69
CA ILE A 64 -8.04 8.16 -5.32
C ILE A 64 -7.80 9.33 -6.32
N PRO A 65 -6.55 9.73 -6.63
CA PRO A 65 -6.25 10.79 -7.60
C PRO A 65 -6.57 10.39 -9.05
N LEU A 66 -6.46 9.11 -9.41
CA LEU A 66 -6.72 8.61 -10.76
C LEU A 66 -8.22 8.43 -11.07
N ARG A 67 -9.08 8.30 -10.05
CA ARG A 67 -10.53 8.01 -10.18
C ARG A 67 -11.30 9.06 -10.99
N HIS A 68 -10.82 10.30 -11.04
CA HIS A 68 -11.48 11.41 -11.74
C HIS A 68 -10.71 11.89 -12.99
N ARG A 69 -9.61 11.22 -13.36
CA ARG A 69 -8.88 11.58 -14.58
C ARG A 69 -9.54 10.93 -15.78
N LYS A 70 -10.08 11.75 -16.68
CA LYS A 70 -10.27 11.34 -18.07
C LYS A 70 -8.89 11.28 -18.70
N ILE A 71 -8.41 10.08 -18.97
CA ILE A 71 -7.23 9.85 -19.80
C ILE A 71 -7.71 10.05 -21.24
N ASP A 72 -7.64 11.28 -21.75
CA ASP A 72 -7.91 11.52 -23.16
C ASP A 72 -6.64 11.16 -23.93
N VAL A 73 -6.71 10.03 -24.62
CA VAL A 73 -5.69 9.57 -25.55
C VAL A 73 -6.04 10.14 -26.92
N LYS A 74 -5.53 11.33 -27.25
CA LYS A 74 -5.69 11.89 -28.59
C LYS A 74 -4.54 11.40 -29.47
N ARG A 75 -4.87 10.70 -30.56
CA ARG A 75 -3.91 10.46 -31.65
C ARG A 75 -3.81 11.73 -32.49
N GLU A 76 -2.67 12.39 -32.44
CA GLU A 76 -2.33 13.48 -33.36
C GLU A 76 -1.21 13.00 -34.28
N GLY A 77 -1.56 12.63 -35.51
CA GLY A 77 -0.59 12.18 -36.53
C GLY A 77 0.21 10.92 -36.13
N ILE A 78 1.54 11.03 -36.07
CA ILE A 78 2.48 9.92 -35.77
C ILE A 78 2.60 9.66 -34.25
N GLY A 79 2.01 10.52 -33.40
CA GLY A 79 2.14 10.44 -31.94
C GLY A 79 0.82 10.18 -31.19
N ILE A 80 0.94 9.54 -30.02
CA ILE A 80 -0.14 9.42 -29.04
C ILE A 80 0.08 10.49 -27.97
N ARG A 81 -0.82 11.47 -27.88
CA ARG A 81 -0.79 12.48 -26.81
C ARG A 81 -1.77 12.06 -25.73
N ILE A 82 -1.23 11.70 -24.57
CA ILE A 82 -2.01 11.37 -23.37
C ILE A 82 -2.14 12.65 -22.55
N SER A 83 -3.35 13.20 -22.49
CA SER A 83 -3.65 14.40 -21.68
C SER A 83 -4.59 14.03 -20.54
N THR A 84 -4.17 14.30 -19.29
CA THR A 84 -4.98 14.14 -18.08
C THR A 84 -5.41 15.50 -17.55
N THR A 85 -6.70 15.69 -17.25
CA THR A 85 -7.28 16.87 -16.54
C THR A 85 -7.82 16.43 -15.18
N PRO A 86 -8.03 17.32 -14.15
CA PRO A 86 -7.35 18.55 -13.69
C PRO A 86 -6.28 18.21 -12.59
N PRO A 87 -5.58 19.18 -11.94
CA PRO A 87 -4.65 18.90 -10.84
C PRO A 87 -5.31 18.12 -9.69
N VAL A 88 -4.55 17.23 -9.07
CA VAL A 88 -5.01 16.44 -7.91
C VAL A 88 -5.38 17.42 -6.79
N PRO A 89 -6.58 17.31 -6.19
CA PRO A 89 -6.94 18.18 -5.08
C PRO A 89 -5.94 17.96 -3.93
N PRO A 90 -5.39 19.04 -3.32
CA PRO A 90 -4.40 18.91 -2.24
C PRO A 90 -4.89 18.06 -1.06
N SER A 91 -6.20 18.03 -0.84
CA SER A 91 -6.84 17.18 0.17
C SER A 91 -6.66 15.69 -0.10
N ALA A 92 -6.60 15.25 -1.35
CA ALA A 92 -6.33 13.84 -1.69
C ALA A 92 -4.86 13.47 -1.46
N ILE A 93 -3.94 14.39 -1.77
CA ILE A 93 -2.51 14.22 -1.47
C ILE A 93 -2.31 14.14 0.05
N PHE A 94 -2.89 15.07 0.79
CA PHE A 94 -2.81 15.09 2.25
C PHE A 94 -3.42 13.83 2.87
N LEU A 95 -4.58 13.38 2.38
CA LEU A 95 -5.20 12.15 2.87
C LEU A 95 -4.35 10.91 2.54
N SER A 96 -3.72 10.86 1.37
CA SER A 96 -2.84 9.76 0.96
C SER A 96 -1.56 9.67 1.80
N ALA A 97 -1.06 10.80 2.32
CA ALA A 97 0.10 10.85 3.21
C ALA A 97 -0.28 10.65 4.68
N LEU A 98 -1.42 11.18 5.12
CA LEU A 98 -1.89 11.11 6.51
C LEU A 98 -2.37 9.71 6.90
N LEU A 99 -3.06 9.01 6.01
CA LEU A 99 -3.65 7.70 6.30
C LEU A 99 -2.57 6.66 6.68
N PRO A 100 -1.44 6.54 5.96
CA PRO A 100 -0.31 5.70 6.38
C PRO A 100 0.22 6.06 7.78
N LEU A 101 0.38 7.35 8.09
CA LEU A 101 0.87 7.82 9.39
C LEU A 101 -0.08 7.46 10.54
N LEU A 102 -1.38 7.61 10.36
CA LEU A 102 -2.38 7.23 11.38
C LEU A 102 -2.36 5.73 11.65
N VAL A 103 -2.22 4.92 10.61
CA VAL A 103 -2.10 3.47 10.75
C VAL A 103 -0.81 3.09 11.46
N ALA A 104 0.31 3.74 11.12
CA ALA A 104 1.59 3.53 11.79
C ALA A 104 1.51 3.77 13.30
N VAL A 105 0.89 4.89 13.71
CA VAL A 105 0.65 5.21 15.12
C VAL A 105 -0.24 4.16 15.78
N GLY A 106 -1.33 3.76 15.13
CA GLY A 106 -2.23 2.72 15.63
C GLY A 106 -1.51 1.39 15.88
N PHE A 107 -0.72 0.90 14.91
CA PHE A 107 0.08 -0.31 15.07
C PHE A 107 1.14 -0.17 16.16
N SER A 108 1.83 0.98 16.24
CA SER A 108 2.81 1.22 17.29
C SER A 108 2.19 1.23 18.68
N LEU A 109 0.94 1.71 18.85
CA LEU A 109 0.22 1.65 20.12
C LEU A 109 -0.24 0.24 20.47
N ILE A 110 -0.79 -0.51 19.51
CA ILE A 110 -1.27 -1.88 19.71
C ILE A 110 -0.13 -2.83 20.10
N PHE A 111 0.98 -2.77 19.36
CA PHE A 111 2.12 -3.66 19.56
C PHE A 111 3.18 -3.08 20.51
N LYS A 112 2.97 -1.85 21.01
CA LYS A 112 3.90 -1.11 21.88
C LYS A 112 5.32 -1.07 21.31
N ASN A 113 5.45 -0.91 20.00
CA ASN A 113 6.72 -0.99 19.30
C ASN A 113 6.82 0.09 18.20
N TRP A 114 7.91 0.86 18.22
CA TRP A 114 8.11 1.98 17.29
C TRP A 114 8.54 1.55 15.90
N ILE A 115 8.88 0.27 15.71
CA ILE A 115 9.25 -0.27 14.40
C ILE A 115 8.17 -0.05 13.33
N PHE A 116 6.89 0.00 13.73
CA PHE A 116 5.79 0.31 12.82
C PHE A 116 5.84 1.76 12.33
N ILE A 117 6.21 2.74 13.15
CA ILE A 117 6.44 4.11 12.67
C ILE A 117 7.58 4.12 11.63
N VAL A 118 8.69 3.44 11.92
CA VAL A 118 9.85 3.38 11.01
C VAL A 118 9.49 2.71 9.68
N LEU A 119 8.79 1.57 9.72
CA LEU A 119 8.36 0.84 8.52
C LEU A 119 7.45 1.69 7.62
N TRP A 120 6.56 2.46 8.24
CA TRP A 120 5.56 3.24 7.52
C TRP A 120 6.08 4.60 7.05
N LEU A 121 7.14 5.15 7.67
CA LEU A 121 7.80 6.38 7.20
C LEU A 121 8.34 6.22 5.77
N ALA A 122 8.89 5.06 5.43
CA ALA A 122 9.37 4.78 4.07
C ALA A 122 8.23 4.84 3.03
N VAL A 123 7.04 4.34 3.39
CA VAL A 123 5.86 4.41 2.52
C VAL A 123 5.29 5.80 2.45
N GLY A 124 5.17 6.50 3.58
CA GLY A 124 4.75 7.89 3.60
C GLY A 124 5.64 8.79 2.75
N ALA A 125 6.95 8.52 2.72
CA ALA A 125 7.90 9.22 1.85
C ALA A 125 7.66 8.89 0.36
N MET A 126 7.51 7.61 0.01
CA MET A 126 7.27 7.20 -1.39
C MET A 126 5.92 7.72 -1.91
N THR A 127 4.86 7.67 -1.10
CA THR A 127 3.57 8.25 -1.50
C THR A 127 3.65 9.77 -1.65
N LEU A 128 4.49 10.46 -0.88
CA LEU A 128 4.74 11.88 -1.05
C LEU A 128 5.47 12.18 -2.37
N ILE A 129 6.50 11.39 -2.69
CA ILE A 129 7.26 11.53 -3.96
C ILE A 129 6.33 11.32 -5.15
N ASP A 130 5.54 10.23 -5.15
CA ASP A 130 4.55 9.96 -6.19
C ASP A 130 3.52 11.09 -6.31
N ALA A 131 3.10 11.66 -5.18
CA ALA A 131 2.14 12.76 -5.19
C ALA A 131 2.73 14.08 -5.74
N VAL A 132 4.04 14.32 -5.57
CA VAL A 132 4.74 15.50 -6.08
C VAL A 132 5.06 15.36 -7.57
N GLU A 133 5.42 14.17 -8.06
CA GLU A 133 5.67 13.93 -9.49
C GLU A 133 4.41 14.09 -10.37
N VAL A 134 3.22 14.03 -9.77
CA VAL A 134 1.93 14.11 -10.47
C VAL A 134 1.38 15.55 -10.56
N ILE A 135 2.06 16.52 -9.93
CA ILE A 135 1.78 17.98 -9.99
C ILE A 135 2.55 18.62 -11.14
#